data_AF-A0A660WNT8-F1
#
_entry.id   AF-A0A660WNT8-F1
#
_cell.length_a   1.000
_cell.length_b   1.000
_cell.length_c   1.000
_cell.angle_alpha   90.00
_cell.angle_beta   90.00
_cell.angle_gamma   90.00
#
_symmetry.space_group_name_H-M   'P 1'
#
loop_
_entity.id
_entity.type
_entity.pdbx_description
1 polymer ?
#
loop_
_entity_poly.entity_id
_entity_poly.type
_entity_poly.pdbx_seq_one_letter_code
_entity_poly.pdbx_strand_id
1 'polypeptide(L)' 'MNRFQDFTQEDTWRVFRIMSEFVEGFETLSRIKNAVTFFGSSRINSHSKYYKLAEETAHLFARNGYAVMTGAGPGIMEA' A
#
# COMPACT_ATOMS: atom_id res chain seq x y z
N MET A 1 -20.29 -39.01 5.14
CA MET A 1 -20.23 -38.05 4.01
C MET A 1 -19.31 -36.89 4.42
N ASN A 2 -17.99 -37.12 4.50
CA ASN A 2 -17.03 -36.06 4.81
C ASN A 2 -16.43 -35.57 3.48
N ARG A 3 -16.83 -34.36 3.06
CA ARG A 3 -16.08 -33.60 2.06
C ARG A 3 -14.76 -33.19 2.72
N PHE A 4 -13.69 -33.93 2.45
CA PHE A 4 -12.36 -33.34 2.56
C PHE A 4 -12.35 -32.15 1.60
N GLN A 5 -12.38 -30.93 2.13
CA GLN A 5 -12.07 -29.74 1.33
C GLN A 5 -10.70 -29.97 0.72
N ASP A 6 -10.67 -29.92 -0.61
CA ASP A 6 -9.53 -30.27 -1.43
C ASP A 6 -8.43 -29.20 -1.28
N PHE A 7 -7.57 -29.40 -0.27
CA PHE A 7 -6.46 -28.52 0.11
C PHE A 7 -5.57 -28.15 -1.09
N THR A 8 -5.44 -29.07 -2.06
CA THR A 8 -4.55 -28.91 -3.22
C THR A 8 -5.10 -27.97 -4.30
N GLN A 9 -6.42 -27.87 -4.46
CA GLN A 9 -7.04 -26.98 -5.45
C GLN A 9 -7.07 -25.52 -4.97
N GLU A 10 -7.35 -25.27 -3.68
CA GLU A 10 -7.28 -23.92 -3.10
C GLU A 10 -5.85 -23.36 -3.17
N ASP A 11 -4.85 -24.20 -2.95
CA ASP A 11 -3.44 -23.79 -3.02
C ASP A 11 -2.99 -23.44 -4.44
N THR A 12 -3.41 -24.20 -5.45
CA THR A 12 -3.08 -23.89 -6.85
C THR A 12 -3.67 -22.54 -7.27
N TRP A 13 -4.93 -22.26 -6.92
CA TRP A 13 -5.54 -20.95 -7.19
C TRP A 13 -4.84 -19.83 -6.40
N ARG A 14 -4.43 -20.05 -5.14
CA ARG A 14 -3.66 -19.05 -4.39
C ARG A 14 -2.34 -18.71 -5.08
N VAL A 15 -1.62 -19.71 -5.61
CA VAL A 15 -0.38 -19.48 -6.36
C VAL A 15 -0.64 -18.60 -7.59
N PHE A 16 -1.68 -18.91 -8.38
CA PHE A 16 -2.05 -18.08 -9.52
C PHE A 16 -2.43 -16.65 -9.11
N ARG A 17 -3.18 -16.47 -8.02
CA ARG A 17 -3.54 -15.14 -7.52
C ARG A 17 -2.31 -14.34 -7.11
N ILE A 18 -1.39 -14.93 -6.35
CA ILE A 18 -0.15 -14.27 -5.91
C ILE A 18 0.68 -13.86 -7.13
N MET A 19 0.83 -14.75 -8.13
CA MET A 19 1.53 -14.41 -9.38
C MET A 19 0.86 -13.24 -10.11
N SER A 20 -0.47 -13.25 -10.22
CA SER A 20 -1.22 -12.14 -10.84
C SER A 20 -1.02 -10.82 -10.09
N GLU A 21 -1.06 -10.82 -8.76
CA GLU A 21 -0.82 -9.62 -7.94
C GLU A 21 0.60 -9.06 -8.14
N PHE A 22 1.61 -9.93 -8.29
CA PHE A 22 2.97 -9.49 -8.63
C PHE A 22 3.05 -8.87 -10.03
N VAL A 23 2.45 -9.49 -11.04
CA VAL A 23 2.44 -8.96 -12.42
C VAL A 23 1.77 -7.60 -12.45
N GLU A 24 0.57 -7.48 -11.86
CA GLU A 24 -0.18 -6.22 -11.78
C GLU A 24 0.62 -5.14 -11.02
N GLY A 25 1.24 -5.51 -9.90
CA GLY A 25 2.10 -4.62 -9.12
C GLY A 25 3.29 -4.10 -9.92
N PHE A 26 4.00 -4.97 -10.63
CA PHE A 26 5.13 -4.57 -11.47
C PHE A 26 4.70 -3.68 -12.64
N GLU A 27 3.63 -4.02 -13.34
CA GLU A 27 3.12 -3.21 -14.45
C GLU A 27 2.71 -1.81 -13.97
N THR A 28 1.92 -1.74 -12.89
CA THR A 28 1.41 -0.48 -12.32
C THR A 28 2.55 0.43 -11.84
N LEU A 29 3.54 -0.15 -11.15
CA LEU A 29 4.63 0.61 -10.55
C LEU A 29 5.81 0.86 -11.51
N SER A 30 5.87 0.19 -12.67
CA SER A 30 7.00 0.25 -13.62
C SER A 30 7.36 1.67 -14.10
N ARG A 31 6.37 2.58 -14.12
CA ARG A 31 6.55 3.95 -14.61
C ARG A 31 6.85 4.96 -13.50
N ILE A 32 6.70 4.56 -12.24
CA ILE A 32 6.97 5.45 -11.10
C ILE A 32 8.48 5.62 -10.98
N LYS A 33 8.92 6.88 -11.04
CA LYS A 33 10.29 7.30 -10.75
C LYS A 33 10.29 8.04 -9.42
N ASN A 34 11.43 8.03 -8.72
CA ASN A 34 11.66 8.80 -7.49
C ASN A 34 10.46 8.75 -6.52
N ALA A 35 10.30 7.64 -5.80
CA ALA A 35 9.22 7.49 -4.83
C ALA A 35 9.75 7.55 -3.39
N VAL A 36 8.93 8.05 -2.47
CA VAL A 36 9.15 7.96 -1.03
C VAL A 36 7.94 7.30 -0.39
N THR A 37 8.20 6.28 0.42
CA THR A 37 7.16 5.55 1.15
C THR A 37 6.99 6.13 2.55
N PHE A 38 5.76 6.50 2.89
CA PHE A 38 5.38 7.01 4.19
C PHE A 38 4.70 5.92 5.01
N PHE A 39 5.23 5.71 6.22
CA PHE A 39 4.64 4.84 7.23
C PHE A 39 4.27 5.66 8.46
N GLY A 40 3.18 5.27 9.11
CA GLY A 40 2.80 5.85 10.38
C GLY A 40 1.53 5.23 10.94
N SER A 41 1.12 5.72 12.11
CA SER A 41 -0.04 5.19 12.82
C SER A 41 -1.33 5.37 12.04
N SER A 42 -2.12 4.30 11.95
CA SER A 42 -3.48 4.32 11.40
C SER A 42 -4.54 4.90 12.37
N ARG A 43 -4.12 5.27 13.58
CA ARG A 43 -5.03 5.66 14.67
C ARG A 43 -4.97 7.16 15.01
N ILE A 44 -4.10 7.90 14.34
CA ILE A 44 -3.96 9.35 14.55
C ILE A 44 -5.06 10.06 13.78
N ASN A 45 -5.76 11.00 14.41
CA ASN A 45 -6.75 11.84 13.76
C ASN A 45 -6.13 13.11 13.13
N SER A 46 -6.91 13.77 12.28
CA SER A 46 -6.51 14.96 11.52
C SER A 46 -6.17 16.20 12.35
N HIS A 47 -6.51 16.23 13.64
CA HIS A 47 -6.19 17.36 14.54
C HIS A 47 -4.84 17.19 15.24
N SER A 48 -4.21 16.02 15.14
CA SER A 48 -2.89 15.78 15.71
C SER A 48 -1.82 16.58 14.97
N LYS A 49 -0.87 17.14 15.72
CA LYS A 49 0.35 17.75 15.16
C LYS A 49 1.08 16.81 14.20
N TYR A 50 1.09 15.51 14.48
CA TYR A 50 1.78 14.53 13.63
C TYR A 50 1.07 14.30 12.29
N TYR A 51 -0.26 14.42 12.25
CA TYR A 51 -1.01 14.36 10.99
C TYR A 51 -0.62 15.55 10.10
N LYS A 52 -0.62 16.76 10.67
CA LYS A 52 -0.26 17.97 9.93
C LYS A 52 1.19 17.98 9.45
N LEU A 53 2.11 17.44 10.25
CA LEU A 53 3.50 17.26 9.83
C LEU A 53 3.65 16.22 8.71
N ALA A 54 2.87 15.14 8.73
CA ALA A 54 2.88 14.15 7.65
C ALA A 54 2.37 14.75 6.33
N GLU A 55 1.24 15.47 6.38
CA GLU A 55 0.65 16.19 5.25
C GLU A 55 1.64 17.23 4.66
N GLU A 56 2.26 18.05 5.51
CA GLU A 56 3.26 19.04 5.08
C GLU A 56 4.50 18.38 4.47
N THR A 57 5.00 17.30 5.09
CA THR A 57 6.17 16.57 4.59
C THR A 57 5.88 15.93 3.24
N ALA A 58 4.74 15.24 3.10
CA ALA A 58 4.30 14.65 1.85
C ALA A 58 4.13 15.70 0.75
N HIS A 59 3.53 16.86 1.07
CA HIS A 59 3.42 17.99 0.16
C HIS A 59 4.78 18.47 -0.34
N LEU A 60 5.77 18.58 0.54
CA LEU A 60 7.13 18.99 0.16
C LEU A 60 7.77 17.99 -0.80
N PHE A 61 7.65 16.68 -0.56
CA PHE A 61 8.16 15.67 -1.49
C PHE A 61 7.48 15.73 -2.86
N ALA A 62 6.14 15.81 -2.87
CA ALA A 62 5.36 15.92 -4.10
C ALA A 62 5.77 17.15 -4.92
N ARG A 63 5.95 18.31 -4.27
CA ARG A 63 6.43 19.54 -4.96
C ARG A 63 7.84 19.41 -5.53
N ASN A 64 8.68 18.54 -4.97
CA ASN A 64 10.03 18.27 -5.46
C ASN A 64 10.10 17.12 -6.47
N GLY A 65 8.95 16.67 -6.99
CA GLY A 65 8.88 15.67 -8.06
C GLY A 65 9.02 14.22 -7.58
N TYR A 66 8.76 13.96 -6.30
CA TYR A 66 8.70 12.60 -5.77
C TYR A 66 7.25 12.08 -5.74
N ALA A 67 7.06 10.83 -6.13
CA ALA A 67 5.82 10.12 -5.85
C ALA A 67 5.74 9.78 -4.35
N VAL A 68 4.58 10.01 -3.73
CA VAL A 68 4.33 9.63 -2.33
C VAL A 68 3.55 8.32 -2.32
N MET A 69 4.09 7.31 -1.65
CA MET A 69 3.47 5.98 -1.52
C MET A 69 3.13 5.70 -0.06
N THR A 70 1.98 5.07 0.19
CA THR A 70 1.54 4.70 1.55
C THR A 70 0.91 3.31 1.56
N GLY A 71 0.59 2.79 2.75
CA GLY A 71 -0.20 1.56 2.90
C GLY A 71 -1.71 1.74 2.69
N ALA A 72 -2.16 2.92 2.22
CA ALA A 72 -3.56 3.26 1.94
C ALA A 72 -4.53 3.09 3.13
N GLY A 73 -4.02 3.15 4.36
CA GLY A 73 -4.84 3.16 5.57
C GLY A 73 -5.15 4.57 6.08
N PRO A 74 -5.98 4.70 7.13
CA PRO A 74 -6.29 6.00 7.74
C PRO A 74 -5.09 6.60 8.49
N GLY A 75 -5.27 7.80 9.05
CA GLY A 75 -4.30 8.45 9.91
C GLY A 75 -3.09 8.97 9.13
N ILE A 76 -1.86 8.63 9.56
CA ILE A 76 -0.65 9.17 8.91
C ILE A 76 -0.50 8.72 7.45
N MET A 77 -1.10 7.59 7.07
CA MET A 77 -1.08 7.12 5.68
C MET A 77 -2.11 7.83 4.77
N GLU A 78 -3.09 8.51 5.38
CA GLU A 78 -4.12 9.33 4.71
C GLU A 78 -3.75 10.81 4.68
N ALA A 79 -2.99 11.27 5.69
CA ALA A 79 -2.46 12.63 5.81
C ALA A 79 -1.63 13.07 4.61
#